data_AF-A0A7I8CSC2-F1
#
_entry.id   AF-A0A7I8CSC2-F1
#
_cell.length_a   1.000
_cell.length_b   1.000
_cell.length_c   1.000
_cell.angle_alpha   90.00
_cell.angle_beta   90.00
_cell.angle_gamma   90.00
#
_symmetry.space_group_name_H-M   'P 1'
#
loop_
_entity.id
_entity.type
_entity.pdbx_description
1 polymer ?
#
loop_
_entity_poly.entity_id
_entity_poly.type
_entity_poly.pdbx_seq_one_letter_code
_entity_poly.pdbx_strand_id
1 'polypeptide(L)'
;MPSSPAQSLPRGIGEAIKPVGEMRAADGCASLDELFLPGETGKRRRYALAEAVELQNYQFNCHGQLGQRDTSSAIVRDGATFPAPTRDPELYHHLTTTPGACT
;
A
#
# COMPACT_ATOMS: atom_id res chain seq x y z
N MET A 1 13.28 9.04 16.33
CA MET A 1 12.26 8.73 15.30
C MET A 1 10.93 8.61 16.02
N PRO A 2 9.99 9.57 15.93
CA PRO A 2 8.69 9.34 16.52
C PRO A 2 8.04 8.21 15.72
N SER A 3 7.79 7.11 16.42
CA SER A 3 7.07 5.93 15.97
C SER A 3 5.80 6.34 15.23
N SER A 4 5.69 5.90 13.97
CA SER A 4 4.42 5.93 13.23
C SER A 4 3.36 5.27 14.12
N PRO A 5 2.20 5.91 14.36
CA PRO A 5 1.17 5.30 15.18
C PRO A 5 0.80 3.98 14.50
N ALA A 6 0.68 2.91 15.29
CA ALA A 6 0.18 1.64 14.82
C ALA A 6 -1.23 1.86 14.26
N GLN A 7 -1.31 2.16 12.96
CA GLN A 7 -2.55 2.12 12.21
C GLN A 7 -3.04 0.69 12.35
N SER A 8 -4.24 0.50 12.90
CA SER A 8 -4.88 -0.82 12.92
C SER A 8 -4.76 -1.39 11.52
N LEU A 9 -4.11 -2.56 11.38
CA LEU A 9 -3.84 -3.15 10.08
C LEU A 9 -5.11 -3.10 9.22
N PRO A 10 -5.07 -2.43 8.05
CA PRO A 10 -6.23 -2.34 7.18
C PRO A 10 -6.68 -3.75 6.81
N ARG A 11 -7.98 -4.01 6.98
CA ARG A 11 -8.60 -5.30 6.67
C ARG A 11 -8.37 -5.60 5.19
N GLY A 12 -7.84 -6.78 4.88
CA GLY A 12 -7.60 -7.18 3.49
C GLY A 12 -8.89 -7.25 2.69
N ILE A 13 -8.81 -7.18 1.36
CA ILE A 13 -9.99 -7.16 0.46
C ILE A 13 -10.96 -8.32 0.76
N GLY A 14 -10.45 -9.53 1.04
CA GLY A 14 -11.28 -10.69 1.38
C GLY A 14 -12.10 -10.51 2.68
N GLU A 15 -11.60 -9.74 3.62
CA GLU A 15 -12.30 -9.41 4.86
C GLU A 15 -13.32 -8.27 4.65
N ALA A 16 -13.01 -7.29 3.79
CA ALA A 16 -13.95 -6.23 3.42
C ALA A 16 -15.20 -6.78 2.70
N ILE A 17 -15.04 -7.87 1.95
CA ILE A 17 -16.15 -8.58 1.29
C ILE A 17 -16.84 -9.59 2.24
N LYS A 18 -16.25 -9.92 3.40
CA LYS A 18 -16.67 -10.94 4.40
C LYS A 18 -16.85 -12.37 3.84
N PRO A 19 -16.24 -13.43 4.41
CA PRO A 19 -14.86 -13.65 4.81
C PRO A 19 -14.14 -14.71 3.92
N VAL A 20 -12.93 -15.05 4.33
CA VAL A 20 -11.95 -15.98 3.72
C VAL A 20 -12.27 -17.44 4.08
N GLY A 21 -12.43 -18.30 3.06
CA GLY A 21 -12.73 -19.73 3.17
C GLY A 21 -13.51 -20.24 1.95
N GLU A 22 -13.89 -21.53 1.92
CA GLU A 22 -14.87 -22.02 0.93
C GLU A 22 -16.24 -21.41 1.22
N MET A 23 -16.76 -20.65 0.26
CA MET A 23 -18.09 -20.06 0.32
C MET A 23 -18.96 -20.69 -0.76
N ARG A 24 -20.22 -20.98 -0.45
CA ARG A 24 -21.17 -21.36 -1.50
C ARG A 24 -21.43 -20.15 -2.39
N ALA A 25 -21.58 -20.38 -3.68
CA ALA A 25 -21.82 -19.31 -4.65
C ALA A 25 -22.99 -18.39 -4.23
N ALA A 26 -24.06 -18.95 -3.65
CA ALA A 26 -25.21 -18.20 -3.15
C ALA A 26 -24.86 -17.19 -2.04
N ASP A 27 -24.02 -17.59 -1.07
CA ASP A 27 -23.60 -16.73 0.03
C ASP A 27 -22.72 -15.58 -0.48
N GLY A 28 -21.90 -15.85 -1.50
CA GLY A 28 -21.09 -14.84 -2.17
C GLY A 28 -21.91 -13.81 -2.93
N CYS A 29 -22.90 -14.28 -3.70
CA CYS A 29 -23.82 -13.38 -4.40
C CYS A 29 -24.58 -12.49 -3.41
N ALA A 30 -25.12 -13.06 -2.32
CA ALA A 30 -25.82 -12.27 -1.30
C ALA A 30 -24.92 -11.23 -0.63
N SER A 31 -23.65 -11.55 -0.40
CA SER A 31 -22.67 -10.60 0.13
C SER A 31 -22.41 -9.43 -0.83
N LEU A 32 -22.30 -9.72 -2.13
CA LEU A 32 -22.16 -8.69 -3.18
C LEU A 32 -23.43 -7.84 -3.28
N ASP A 33 -24.62 -8.45 -3.20
CA ASP A 33 -25.88 -7.71 -3.24
C ASP A 33 -25.95 -6.67 -2.12
N GLU A 34 -25.64 -7.05 -0.86
CA GLU A 34 -25.62 -6.11 0.27
C GLU A 34 -24.55 -5.01 0.12
N LEU A 35 -23.41 -5.30 -0.54
CA LEU A 35 -22.39 -4.30 -0.85
C LEU A 35 -22.94 -3.19 -1.76
N PHE A 36 -23.83 -3.53 -2.69
CA PHE A 36 -24.41 -2.59 -3.66
C PHE A 36 -25.73 -1.95 -3.20
N LEU A 37 -26.41 -2.53 -2.19
CA LEU A 37 -27.65 -1.95 -1.67
C LEU A 37 -27.46 -0.51 -1.14
N PRO A 38 -28.48 0.35 -1.28
CA PRO A 38 -28.51 1.66 -0.66
C PRO A 38 -28.65 1.54 0.87
N GLY A 39 -28.21 2.58 1.59
CA GLY A 39 -28.25 2.63 3.05
C GLY A 39 -26.87 2.58 3.71
N GLU A 40 -26.87 2.74 5.03
CA GLU A 40 -25.64 2.95 5.79
C GLU A 40 -24.72 1.71 5.80
N THR A 41 -25.30 0.52 5.81
CA THR A 41 -24.54 -0.74 5.73
C THR A 41 -23.74 -0.85 4.42
N GLY A 42 -24.39 -0.67 3.27
CA GLY A 42 -23.73 -0.73 1.96
C GLY A 42 -22.68 0.37 1.81
N LYS A 43 -22.98 1.60 2.27
CA LYS A 43 -22.04 2.73 2.28
C LYS A 43 -20.77 2.40 3.09
N ARG A 44 -20.92 1.93 4.32
CA ARG A 44 -19.80 1.53 5.19
C ARG A 44 -18.97 0.39 4.57
N ARG A 45 -19.61 -0.60 3.96
CA ARG A 45 -18.91 -1.72 3.30
C ARG A 45 -18.10 -1.27 2.09
N ARG A 46 -18.63 -0.35 1.27
CA ARG A 46 -17.88 0.21 0.13
C ARG A 46 -16.68 1.05 0.58
N TYR A 47 -16.79 1.79 1.68
CA TYR A 47 -15.62 2.49 2.25
C TYR A 47 -14.55 1.52 2.74
N ALA A 48 -14.93 0.48 3.49
CA ALA A 48 -13.99 -0.54 3.94
C ALA A 48 -13.30 -1.26 2.76
N LEU A 49 -14.05 -1.52 1.68
CA LEU A 49 -13.47 -2.10 0.46
C LEU A 49 -12.52 -1.11 -0.24
N ALA A 50 -12.87 0.17 -0.32
CA ALA A 50 -12.01 1.19 -0.90
C ALA A 50 -10.69 1.31 -0.13
N GLU A 51 -10.74 1.37 1.21
CA GLU A 51 -9.53 1.36 2.05
C GLU A 51 -8.67 0.11 1.83
N ALA A 52 -9.32 -1.06 1.71
CA ALA A 52 -8.63 -2.31 1.41
C ALA A 52 -7.98 -2.32 0.02
N VAL A 53 -8.59 -1.68 -0.98
CA VAL A 53 -8.02 -1.52 -2.32
C VAL A 53 -6.85 -0.55 -2.31
N GLU A 54 -6.94 0.55 -1.58
CA GLU A 54 -5.84 1.51 -1.45
C GLU A 54 -4.59 0.89 -0.83
N LEU A 55 -4.74 -0.04 0.11
CA LEU A 55 -3.62 -0.80 0.67
C LEU A 55 -2.85 -1.59 -0.41
N GLN A 56 -3.52 -2.03 -1.46
CA GLN A 56 -2.89 -2.84 -2.49
C GLN A 56 -1.87 -2.07 -3.32
N ASN A 57 -1.86 -0.73 -3.25
CA ASN A 57 -0.78 0.07 -3.82
C ASN A 57 0.61 -0.32 -3.28
N TYR A 58 0.70 -0.74 -2.01
CA TYR A 58 1.96 -1.18 -1.41
C TYR A 58 2.42 -2.56 -1.91
N GLN A 59 1.52 -3.32 -2.55
CA GLN A 59 1.86 -4.61 -3.16
C GLN A 59 2.16 -4.47 -4.65
N PHE A 60 1.37 -3.68 -5.38
CA PHE A 60 1.43 -3.66 -6.85
C PHE A 60 2.07 -2.39 -7.42
N ASN A 61 2.07 -1.28 -6.68
CA ASN A 61 2.54 0.03 -7.15
C ASN A 61 3.72 0.56 -6.31
N CYS A 62 4.50 -0.34 -5.70
CA CYS A 62 5.62 -0.03 -4.83
C CYS A 62 6.86 0.48 -5.63
N HIS A 63 6.72 1.58 -6.37
CA HIS A 63 7.80 2.13 -7.21
C HIS A 63 9.00 2.60 -6.41
N GLY A 64 8.85 2.82 -5.10
CA GLY A 64 9.95 3.08 -4.19
C GLY A 64 11.07 2.05 -4.25
N GLN A 65 10.74 0.80 -4.60
CA GLN A 65 11.72 -0.26 -4.79
C GLN A 65 12.76 0.04 -5.88
N LEU A 66 12.42 0.90 -6.84
CA LEU A 66 13.35 1.39 -7.87
C LEU A 66 14.36 2.41 -7.32
N GLY A 67 14.25 2.84 -6.06
CA GLY A 67 15.08 3.86 -5.43
C GLY A 67 16.12 3.30 -4.46
N GLN A 68 16.74 2.15 -4.77
CA GLN A 68 17.80 1.57 -3.95
C GLN A 68 18.97 2.54 -3.75
N ARG A 69 19.53 2.53 -2.54
CA ARG A 69 20.63 3.40 -2.12
C ARG A 69 21.76 2.54 -1.56
N ASP A 70 22.79 2.31 -2.38
CA ASP A 70 23.98 1.58 -1.95
C ASP A 70 24.97 2.50 -1.23
N THR A 71 25.48 2.01 -0.10
CA THR A 71 26.49 2.66 0.74
C THR A 71 27.77 1.82 0.87
N SER A 72 27.95 0.83 0.00
CA SER A 72 29.13 -0.04 -0.01
C SER A 72 30.41 0.70 -0.42
N SER A 73 31.56 0.08 -0.16
CA SER A 73 32.88 0.58 -0.58
C SER A 73 33.10 0.53 -2.10
N ALA A 74 32.17 -0.07 -2.86
CA ALA A 74 32.21 -0.07 -4.33
C ALA A 74 31.79 1.29 -4.93
N ILE A 75 31.17 2.17 -4.13
CA ILE A 75 30.71 3.49 -4.55
C ILE A 75 31.69 4.57 -4.09
N VAL A 76 32.23 5.35 -5.03
CA VAL A 76 33.00 6.56 -4.70
C VAL A 76 32.03 7.68 -4.31
N ARG A 77 32.12 8.15 -3.07
CA ARG A 77 31.26 9.23 -2.54
C ARG A 77 31.80 10.59 -2.94
N ASP A 78 30.90 11.51 -3.27
CA ASP A 78 31.16 12.93 -3.57
C ASP A 78 30.95 13.86 -2.35
N GLY A 79 30.62 13.29 -1.19
CA GLY A 79 30.29 14.03 0.03
C GLY A 79 28.81 14.43 0.16
N ALA A 80 27.99 14.24 -0.87
CA ALA A 80 26.56 14.53 -0.80
C ALA A 80 25.79 13.49 0.03
N THR A 81 24.75 13.94 0.71
CA THR A 81 23.76 13.08 1.38
C THR A 81 22.63 12.75 0.42
N PHE A 82 21.98 11.60 0.61
CA PHE A 82 20.79 11.28 -0.17
C PHE A 82 19.64 12.23 0.20
N PRO A 83 18.89 12.76 -0.78
CA PRO A 83 17.75 13.61 -0.51
C PRO A 83 16.67 12.86 0.28
N ALA A 84 15.99 13.59 1.15
CA ALA A 84 14.81 13.10 1.85
C ALA A 84 13.65 12.96 0.85
N PRO A 85 12.93 11.82 0.84
CA PRO A 85 11.73 11.67 0.03
C PRO A 85 10.68 12.73 0.39
N THR A 86 10.07 13.34 -0.64
CA THR A 86 8.98 14.33 -0.47
C THR A 86 7.58 13.68 -0.47
N ARG A 87 7.51 12.39 -0.78
CA ARG A 87 6.31 11.55 -0.82
C ARG A 87 6.61 10.23 -0.13
N ASP A 88 5.59 9.38 -0.01
CA ASP A 88 5.74 8.02 0.51
C ASP A 88 6.86 7.28 -0.25
N PRO A 89 7.95 6.88 0.43
CA PRO A 89 9.11 6.29 -0.20
C PRO A 89 8.91 4.84 -0.66
N GLU A 90 7.84 4.15 -0.23
CA GLU A 90 7.50 2.83 -0.73
C GLU A 90 6.70 2.95 -2.04
N LEU A 91 5.79 3.92 -2.12
CA LEU A 91 4.93 4.10 -3.31
C LEU A 91 5.57 4.92 -4.44
N TYR A 92 6.50 5.81 -4.12
CA TYR A 92 7.02 6.77 -5.08
C TYR A 92 8.55 6.73 -5.16
N HIS A 93 9.04 6.51 -6.38
CA HIS A 93 10.45 6.66 -6.68
C HIS A 93 10.87 8.14 -6.60
N HIS A 94 12.03 8.39 -5.97
CA HIS A 94 12.61 9.73 -5.85
C HIS A 94 13.96 9.76 -6.57
N LEU A 95 13.94 10.29 -7.80
CA LEU A 95 15.11 10.41 -8.65
C LEU A 95 16.20 11.26 -7.98
N THR A 96 17.43 10.78 -8.04
CA THR A 96 18.61 11.53 -7.59
C THR A 96 19.85 11.06 -8.35
N THR A 97 20.83 11.95 -8.48
CA THR A 97 22.15 11.65 -9.03
C THR A 97 23.20 11.39 -7.94
N THR A 98 22.81 11.33 -6.66
CA THR A 98 23.72 11.01 -5.55
C THR A 98 24.41 9.66 -5.82
N PRO A 99 25.74 9.55 -5.76
CA PRO A 99 26.45 8.29 -5.98
C PRO A 99 25.87 7.15 -5.13
N GLY A 100 25.61 6.00 -5.76
CA GLY A 100 25.00 4.84 -5.11
C GLY A 100 23.46 4.79 -5.18
N ALA A 101 22.79 5.80 -5.73
CA ALA A 101 21.38 5.65 -6.12
C ALA A 101 21.27 4.88 -7.44
N CYS A 102 20.29 3.98 -7.55
CA CYS A 102 19.83 3.54 -8.87
C CYS A 102 18.89 4.60 -9.44
N THR A 103 19.27 5.11 -10.61
CA THR A 103 18.54 6.11 -11.40
C THR A 103 17.37 5.49 -12.14
#